data_AF-A0A1C6F3R5-F1
#
_entry.id   AF-A0A1C6F3R5-F1
#
_cell.length_a   1.000
_cell.length_b   1.000
_cell.length_c   1.000
_cell.angle_alpha   90.00
_cell.angle_beta   90.00
_cell.angle_gamma   90.00
#
_symmetry.space_group_name_H-M   'P 1'
#
loop_
_entity.id
_entity.type
_entity.pdbx_description
1 polymer ?
#
loop_
_entity_poly.entity_id
_entity_poly.type
_entity_poly.pdbx_seq_one_letter_code
_entity_poly.pdbx_strand_id
1 'polypeptide(L)'
;MYINGVNLGNWLVLEKWMSPTLFYGTDAEDEYYLPRSLPQDVYESRIKIHRSEYITERDFATIKSFGLNAVRIPVPYFIFGDCKPFIGCIEELDKAFNWAEKYELSILIDLHTVPGSQNGFDNGGISGVCKWAKQPESVQFTLSLLERLAERYGKRKGLYGIQILNEPITEKMWDLFDIQNRYKPVDEEMAKGSGPISLKFLRSFYIDAYRVMRKHMPEDKAVVFHDGFDLKSWKDFMREEEFKNVVLDTHQYLMVAEANGCEKNLEAYVKYIQENFEKDVEEMQKYFPVICGEWSLFNSYGTGVDTKGGQSPLNGVEANTEILSSDEKKELYSTIAKAQLNAWKKGSGHFYWNYKLLLDTVNEPGWIGWDSWDLGKCVAQDWYPIEKN
;
A
#
# COMPACT_ATOMS: atom_id res chain seq x y z
N MET A 1 20.55 3.71 -5.28
CA MET A 1 19.71 3.55 -6.48
C MET A 1 18.45 4.34 -6.24
N TYR A 2 18.01 5.17 -7.19
CA TYR A 2 16.72 5.84 -7.08
C TYR A 2 15.60 4.86 -7.46
N ILE A 3 14.61 4.69 -6.60
CA ILE A 3 13.48 3.80 -6.87
C ILE A 3 12.42 4.54 -7.69
N ASN A 4 12.10 3.99 -8.85
CA ASN A 4 10.95 4.39 -9.65
C ASN A 4 10.08 3.14 -9.82
N GLY A 5 9.14 2.96 -8.90
CA GLY A 5 8.39 1.71 -8.80
C GLY A 5 6.88 1.90 -8.76
N VAL A 6 6.20 0.75 -8.70
CA VAL A 6 4.74 0.64 -8.58
C VAL A 6 4.37 -0.48 -7.61
N ASN A 7 3.24 -0.35 -6.94
CA ASN A 7 2.71 -1.41 -6.09
C ASN A 7 1.98 -2.48 -6.91
N LEU A 8 1.89 -3.70 -6.37
CA LEU A 8 1.05 -4.79 -6.86
C LEU A 8 -0.09 -5.09 -5.85
N GLY A 9 -0.76 -4.04 -5.39
CA GLY A 9 -1.94 -4.10 -4.51
C GLY A 9 -3.10 -4.87 -5.15
N ASN A 10 -4.01 -5.34 -4.30
CA ASN A 10 -5.11 -6.23 -4.64
C ASN A 10 -4.70 -7.58 -5.29
N TRP A 11 -3.42 -7.95 -5.36
CA TRP A 11 -3.01 -9.26 -5.88
C TRP A 11 -3.02 -10.36 -4.83
N LEU A 12 -2.10 -10.30 -3.85
CA LEU A 12 -1.95 -11.31 -2.79
C LEU A 12 -2.68 -10.93 -1.50
N VAL A 13 -2.94 -9.63 -1.34
CA VAL A 13 -3.76 -9.01 -0.29
C VAL A 13 -4.91 -8.33 -1.00
N LEU A 14 -6.15 -8.62 -0.60
CA LEU A 14 -7.33 -8.16 -1.33
C LEU A 14 -7.85 -6.82 -0.80
N GLU A 15 -8.25 -5.96 -1.72
CA GLU A 15 -8.95 -4.72 -1.43
C GLU A 15 -10.21 -4.64 -2.29
N LYS A 16 -11.37 -4.69 -1.63
CA LYS A 16 -12.66 -4.85 -2.31
C LYS A 16 -12.91 -3.79 -3.37
N TRP A 17 -12.55 -2.54 -3.09
CA TRP A 17 -12.78 -1.42 -4.01
C TRP A 17 -11.99 -1.56 -5.32
N MET A 18 -10.85 -2.26 -5.34
CA MET A 18 -10.02 -2.42 -6.54
C MET A 18 -10.55 -3.48 -7.52
N SER A 19 -11.30 -4.46 -7.01
CA SER A 19 -11.96 -5.50 -7.83
C SER A 19 -13.26 -5.99 -7.14
N PRO A 20 -14.34 -5.18 -7.16
CA PRO A 20 -15.57 -5.49 -6.43
C PRO A 20 -16.19 -6.84 -6.80
N THR A 21 -16.00 -7.28 -8.04
CA THR A 21 -16.52 -8.54 -8.60
C THR A 21 -16.05 -9.78 -7.84
N LEU A 22 -14.88 -9.74 -7.20
CA LEU A 22 -14.34 -10.86 -6.40
C LEU A 22 -15.21 -11.15 -5.16
N PHE A 23 -15.89 -10.11 -4.66
CA PHE A 23 -16.73 -10.13 -3.46
C PHE A 23 -18.21 -10.33 -3.77
N TYR A 24 -18.61 -10.41 -5.04
CA TYR A 24 -20.01 -10.58 -5.43
C TYR A 24 -20.64 -11.86 -4.86
N GLY A 25 -21.91 -11.75 -4.48
CA GLY A 25 -22.66 -12.81 -3.81
C GLY A 25 -22.26 -13.03 -2.35
N THR A 26 -21.60 -12.06 -1.73
CA THR A 26 -21.22 -12.07 -0.31
C THR A 26 -21.47 -10.69 0.31
N ASP A 27 -21.67 -10.67 1.63
CA ASP A 27 -21.69 -9.43 2.43
C ASP A 27 -20.28 -9.11 3.00
N ALA A 28 -19.22 -9.74 2.48
CA ALA A 28 -17.87 -9.48 2.96
C ALA A 28 -17.37 -8.12 2.43
N GLU A 29 -16.78 -7.33 3.34
CA GLU A 29 -16.12 -6.06 3.02
C GLU A 29 -14.59 -6.20 3.00
N ASP A 30 -14.05 -7.29 3.53
CA ASP A 30 -12.61 -7.51 3.69
C ASP A 30 -12.21 -8.97 3.46
N GLU A 31 -10.89 -9.18 3.38
CA GLU A 31 -10.32 -10.50 3.11
C GLU A 31 -10.57 -11.51 4.23
N TYR A 32 -10.72 -11.06 5.49
CA TYR A 32 -11.02 -11.92 6.61
C TYR A 32 -12.38 -12.61 6.43
N TYR A 33 -13.43 -11.85 6.14
CA TYR A 33 -14.79 -12.40 6.04
C TYR A 33 -15.09 -13.08 4.71
N LEU A 34 -14.36 -12.79 3.62
CA LEU A 34 -14.58 -13.41 2.31
C LEU A 34 -14.68 -14.96 2.33
N PRO A 35 -13.71 -15.72 2.90
CA PRO A 35 -13.82 -17.18 3.01
C PRO A 35 -14.88 -17.66 4.00
N ARG A 36 -15.38 -16.81 4.90
CA ARG A 36 -16.48 -17.17 5.82
C ARG A 36 -17.85 -16.99 5.16
N SER A 37 -17.92 -16.14 4.13
CA SER A 37 -19.15 -15.86 3.39
C SER A 37 -19.34 -16.76 2.16
N LEU A 38 -18.43 -17.70 1.90
CA LEU A 38 -18.45 -18.58 0.73
C LEU A 38 -18.26 -20.05 1.12
N PRO A 39 -18.84 -20.99 0.35
CA PRO A 39 -18.40 -22.38 0.38
C PRO A 39 -16.90 -22.49 0.08
N GLN A 40 -16.21 -23.42 0.76
CA GLN A 40 -14.75 -23.53 0.70
C GLN A 40 -14.23 -23.73 -0.72
N ASP A 41 -14.86 -24.58 -1.52
CA ASP A 41 -14.50 -24.86 -2.92
C ASP A 41 -14.68 -23.64 -3.84
N VAL A 42 -15.73 -22.84 -3.59
CA VAL A 42 -15.98 -21.58 -4.31
C VAL A 42 -14.92 -20.55 -3.95
N TYR A 43 -14.60 -20.37 -2.66
CA TYR A 43 -13.53 -19.48 -2.22
C TYR A 43 -12.17 -19.88 -2.82
N GLU A 44 -11.82 -21.17 -2.73
CA GLU A 44 -10.57 -21.69 -3.29
C GLU A 44 -10.46 -21.45 -4.80
N SER A 45 -11.54 -21.68 -5.55
CA SER A 45 -11.58 -21.45 -6.98
C SER A 45 -11.43 -19.97 -7.33
N ARG A 46 -12.16 -19.08 -6.63
CA ARG A 46 -12.08 -17.63 -6.84
C ARG A 46 -10.67 -17.09 -6.59
N ILE A 47 -10.06 -17.44 -5.46
CA ILE A 47 -8.72 -16.96 -5.10
C ILE A 47 -7.66 -17.49 -6.08
N LYS A 48 -7.74 -18.76 -6.49
CA LYS A 48 -6.80 -19.32 -7.48
C LYS A 48 -6.87 -18.59 -8.82
N ILE A 49 -8.08 -18.37 -9.34
CA ILE A 49 -8.29 -17.64 -10.60
C ILE A 49 -7.79 -16.20 -10.47
N HIS A 50 -8.18 -15.51 -9.40
CA HIS A 50 -7.73 -14.14 -9.14
C HIS A 50 -6.21 -14.04 -9.16
N ARG A 51 -5.52 -14.86 -8.36
CA ARG A 51 -4.05 -14.82 -8.27
C ARG A 51 -3.34 -15.22 -9.57
N SER A 52 -3.93 -16.10 -10.39
CA SER A 52 -3.32 -16.51 -11.66
C SER A 52 -3.51 -15.52 -12.80
N GLU A 53 -4.57 -14.70 -12.76
CA GLU A 53 -4.93 -13.78 -13.84
C GLU A 53 -4.66 -12.30 -13.50
N TYR A 54 -4.64 -11.93 -12.21
CA TYR A 54 -4.51 -10.53 -11.81
C TYR A 54 -3.11 -9.97 -12.12
N ILE A 55 -2.06 -10.71 -11.73
CA ILE A 55 -0.66 -10.41 -12.09
C ILE A 55 -0.03 -11.65 -12.71
N THR A 56 0.62 -11.44 -13.84
CA THR A 56 1.30 -12.45 -14.64
C THR A 56 2.69 -11.94 -15.05
N GLU A 57 3.46 -12.79 -15.74
CA GLU A 57 4.74 -12.36 -16.34
C GLU A 57 4.59 -11.13 -17.25
N ARG A 58 3.47 -11.03 -17.99
CA ARG A 58 3.22 -9.92 -18.92
C ARG A 58 3.24 -8.58 -18.18
N ASP A 59 2.72 -8.55 -16.97
CA ASP A 59 2.64 -7.33 -16.18
C ASP A 59 4.05 -6.82 -15.82
N PHE A 60 5.00 -7.70 -15.50
CA PHE A 60 6.39 -7.32 -15.26
C PHE A 60 7.07 -6.77 -16.53
N ALA A 61 6.79 -7.35 -17.69
CA ALA A 61 7.26 -6.83 -18.97
C ALA A 61 6.70 -5.42 -19.24
N THR A 62 5.41 -5.20 -18.98
CA THR A 62 4.75 -3.89 -19.11
C THR A 62 5.33 -2.86 -18.16
N ILE A 63 5.48 -3.20 -16.87
CA ILE A 63 6.08 -2.34 -15.84
C ILE A 63 7.47 -1.89 -16.27
N LYS A 64 8.30 -2.82 -16.78
CA LYS A 64 9.61 -2.47 -17.33
C LYS A 64 9.51 -1.55 -18.54
N SER A 65 8.53 -1.76 -19.42
CA SER A 65 8.31 -0.92 -20.60
C SER A 65 7.90 0.53 -20.26
N PHE A 66 7.33 0.76 -19.08
CA PHE A 66 7.05 2.11 -18.56
C PHE A 66 8.29 2.84 -18.02
N GLY A 67 9.48 2.19 -18.04
CA GLY A 67 10.71 2.74 -17.50
C GLY A 67 10.87 2.55 -15.98
N LEU A 68 9.98 1.77 -15.36
CA LEU A 68 10.05 1.46 -13.93
C LEU A 68 11.17 0.46 -13.64
N ASN A 69 11.70 0.50 -12.41
CA ASN A 69 12.84 -0.31 -11.98
C ASN A 69 12.57 -1.17 -10.73
N ALA A 70 11.39 -1.03 -10.11
CA ALA A 70 11.01 -1.80 -8.94
C ALA A 70 9.50 -2.04 -8.84
N VAL A 71 9.13 -3.06 -8.08
CA VAL A 71 7.76 -3.32 -7.64
C VAL A 71 7.70 -3.51 -6.13
N ARG A 72 6.66 -2.99 -5.48
CA ARG A 72 6.34 -3.27 -4.07
C ARG A 72 5.18 -4.26 -4.03
N ILE A 73 5.33 -5.35 -3.31
CA ILE A 73 4.36 -6.46 -3.30
C ILE A 73 3.81 -6.61 -1.88
N PRO A 74 2.57 -6.14 -1.63
CA PRO A 74 1.82 -6.48 -0.43
C PRO A 74 1.67 -7.99 -0.28
N VAL A 75 2.11 -8.54 0.86
CA VAL A 75 1.96 -9.95 1.21
C VAL A 75 1.13 -10.12 2.47
N PRO A 76 0.23 -11.11 2.53
CA PRO A 76 -0.57 -11.36 3.71
C PRO A 76 0.18 -12.17 4.77
N TYR A 77 -0.24 -12.07 6.03
CA TYR A 77 0.37 -12.87 7.10
C TYR A 77 0.26 -14.39 6.92
N PHE A 78 -0.71 -14.83 6.12
CA PHE A 78 -0.99 -16.24 5.83
C PHE A 78 -0.29 -16.76 4.57
N ILE A 79 0.69 -16.02 4.01
CA ILE A 79 1.37 -16.34 2.75
C ILE A 79 1.92 -17.77 2.68
N PHE A 80 2.35 -18.35 3.80
CA PHE A 80 2.89 -19.72 3.85
C PHE A 80 1.81 -20.82 3.96
N GLY A 81 0.52 -20.46 4.04
CA GLY A 81 -0.60 -21.42 4.05
C GLY A 81 -0.84 -22.11 5.41
N ASP A 82 -0.27 -21.58 6.49
CA ASP A 82 -0.35 -22.07 7.85
C ASP A 82 -1.50 -21.43 8.69
N CYS A 83 -2.27 -20.51 8.10
CA CYS A 83 -3.43 -19.89 8.75
C CYS A 83 -4.74 -20.22 8.01
N LYS A 84 -5.47 -21.24 8.47
CA LYS A 84 -6.80 -21.55 7.93
C LYS A 84 -7.84 -20.47 8.31
N PRO A 85 -8.87 -20.23 7.49
CA PRO A 85 -9.18 -20.87 6.21
C PRO A 85 -8.48 -20.22 5.00
N PHE A 86 -7.56 -19.27 5.22
CA PHE A 86 -6.88 -18.56 4.14
C PHE A 86 -5.98 -19.49 3.33
N ILE A 87 -5.78 -19.13 2.06
CA ILE A 87 -4.96 -19.89 1.11
C ILE A 87 -3.60 -19.21 1.00
N GLY A 88 -2.52 -19.95 1.27
CA GLY A 88 -1.16 -19.48 1.07
C GLY A 88 -0.87 -19.09 -0.37
N CYS A 89 0.13 -18.23 -0.58
CA CYS A 89 0.51 -17.70 -1.89
C CYS A 89 2.03 -17.55 -2.05
N ILE A 90 2.81 -18.38 -1.37
CA ILE A 90 4.28 -18.33 -1.47
C ILE A 90 4.77 -18.63 -2.90
N GLU A 91 4.06 -19.48 -3.63
CA GLU A 91 4.39 -19.84 -5.02
C GLU A 91 4.21 -18.67 -5.99
N GLU A 92 3.20 -17.83 -5.78
CA GLU A 92 2.99 -16.60 -6.55
C GLU A 92 4.13 -15.60 -6.32
N LEU A 93 4.56 -15.44 -5.07
CA LEU A 93 5.71 -14.58 -4.77
C LEU A 93 7.01 -15.14 -5.37
N ASP A 94 7.23 -16.46 -5.34
CA ASP A 94 8.38 -17.08 -6.02
C ASP A 94 8.38 -16.80 -7.54
N LYS A 95 7.22 -16.89 -8.18
CA LYS A 95 7.05 -16.54 -9.61
C LYS A 95 7.34 -15.06 -9.86
N ALA A 96 6.84 -14.16 -9.01
CA ALA A 96 7.15 -12.73 -9.10
C ALA A 96 8.66 -12.46 -9.05
N PHE A 97 9.40 -13.12 -8.15
CA PHE A 97 10.87 -12.98 -8.12
C PHE A 97 11.53 -13.45 -9.41
N ASN A 98 11.05 -14.54 -10.02
CA ASN A 98 11.58 -15.02 -11.30
C ASN A 98 11.30 -14.02 -12.44
N TRP A 99 10.10 -13.44 -12.48
CA TRP A 99 9.76 -12.41 -13.45
C TRP A 99 10.57 -11.12 -13.24
N ALA A 100 10.68 -10.66 -12.00
CA ALA A 100 11.47 -9.48 -11.64
C ALA A 100 12.94 -9.64 -12.06
N GLU A 101 13.56 -10.79 -11.76
CA GLU A 101 14.95 -11.06 -12.14
C GLU A 101 15.14 -11.13 -13.67
N LYS A 102 14.16 -11.65 -14.42
CA LYS A 102 14.16 -11.66 -15.88
C LYS A 102 14.10 -10.27 -16.49
N TYR A 103 13.25 -9.38 -15.95
CA TYR A 103 13.03 -8.03 -16.48
C TYR A 103 13.87 -6.95 -15.77
N GLU A 104 14.83 -7.37 -14.92
CA GLU A 104 15.72 -6.49 -14.18
C GLU A 104 14.95 -5.44 -13.35
N LEU A 105 13.94 -5.93 -12.63
CA LEU A 105 13.18 -5.20 -11.63
C LEU A 105 13.59 -5.68 -10.23
N SER A 106 13.59 -4.77 -9.27
CA SER A 106 13.76 -5.12 -7.86
C SER A 106 12.40 -5.25 -7.15
N ILE A 107 12.31 -6.12 -6.15
CA ILE A 107 11.11 -6.35 -5.33
C ILE A 107 11.33 -5.81 -3.92
N LEU A 108 10.42 -4.96 -3.46
CA LEU A 108 10.18 -4.71 -2.05
C LEU A 108 9.04 -5.64 -1.59
N ILE A 109 9.34 -6.60 -0.72
CA ILE A 109 8.29 -7.40 -0.06
C ILE A 109 7.71 -6.53 1.05
N ASP A 110 6.39 -6.36 1.08
CA ASP A 110 5.72 -5.58 2.12
C ASP A 110 4.75 -6.44 2.92
N LEU A 111 5.03 -6.62 4.22
CA LEU A 111 4.09 -7.32 5.10
C LEU A 111 2.89 -6.43 5.39
N HIS A 112 1.82 -6.64 4.62
CA HIS A 112 0.71 -5.70 4.55
C HIS A 112 -0.38 -5.94 5.58
N THR A 113 -0.55 -7.20 6.00
CA THR A 113 -1.57 -7.59 6.98
C THR A 113 -0.93 -8.43 8.08
N VAL A 114 -1.47 -8.32 9.30
CA VAL A 114 -1.07 -9.14 10.46
C VAL A 114 -2.29 -9.67 11.22
N PRO A 115 -2.16 -10.79 11.97
CA PRO A 115 -3.27 -11.33 12.74
C PRO A 115 -3.82 -10.30 13.74
N GLY A 116 -5.12 -10.04 13.67
CA GLY A 116 -5.78 -9.03 14.51
C GLY A 116 -5.62 -7.58 14.05
N SER A 117 -5.00 -7.36 12.88
CA SER A 117 -4.74 -6.08 12.21
C SER A 117 -3.99 -5.03 13.02
N GLN A 118 -3.21 -4.25 12.30
CA GLN A 118 -2.37 -3.16 12.79
C GLN A 118 -3.01 -1.77 12.60
N ASN A 119 -4.16 -1.69 11.91
CA ASN A 119 -4.79 -0.40 11.57
C ASN A 119 -6.32 -0.39 11.65
N GLY A 120 -7.00 -1.53 11.53
CA GLY A 120 -8.45 -1.61 11.44
C GLY A 120 -9.05 -1.09 10.14
N PHE A 121 -8.22 -0.79 9.15
CA PHE A 121 -8.65 -0.55 7.77
C PHE A 121 -9.06 -1.87 7.11
N ASP A 122 -9.88 -1.78 6.08
CA ASP A 122 -10.19 -2.89 5.18
C ASP A 122 -8.91 -3.44 4.50
N ASN A 123 -7.98 -2.57 4.11
CA ASN A 123 -6.66 -2.94 3.55
C ASN A 123 -5.81 -3.81 4.50
N GLY A 124 -6.02 -3.69 5.82
CA GLY A 124 -5.38 -4.51 6.85
C GLY A 124 -5.96 -5.92 6.94
N GLY A 125 -6.99 -6.20 6.13
CA GLY A 125 -7.64 -7.50 5.97
C GLY A 125 -8.81 -7.74 6.92
N ILE A 126 -9.04 -6.90 7.93
CA ILE A 126 -10.19 -6.99 8.84
C ILE A 126 -10.63 -5.60 9.34
N SER A 127 -11.83 -5.21 8.91
CA SER A 127 -12.42 -3.89 9.18
C SER A 127 -12.72 -3.71 10.67
N GLY A 128 -12.34 -2.56 11.23
CA GLY A 128 -12.71 -2.13 12.59
C GLY A 128 -11.98 -2.86 13.74
N VAL A 129 -11.14 -3.85 13.44
CA VAL A 129 -10.35 -4.59 14.42
C VAL A 129 -8.89 -4.11 14.37
N CYS A 130 -8.33 -3.68 15.49
CA CYS A 130 -6.92 -3.28 15.61
C CYS A 130 -6.37 -3.73 16.96
N LYS A 131 -5.94 -4.98 17.01
CA LYS A 131 -5.56 -5.70 18.24
C LYS A 131 -4.20 -6.38 18.17
N TRP A 132 -3.57 -6.44 16.99
CA TRP A 132 -2.30 -7.13 16.80
C TRP A 132 -1.25 -6.79 17.87
N ALA A 133 -1.01 -5.49 18.11
CA ALA A 133 -0.01 -5.02 19.09
C ALA A 133 -0.35 -5.37 20.55
N LYS A 134 -1.58 -5.81 20.82
CA LYS A 134 -2.07 -6.23 22.15
C LYS A 134 -2.06 -7.75 22.32
N GLN A 135 -1.64 -8.50 21.29
CA GLN A 135 -1.65 -9.95 21.25
C GLN A 135 -0.21 -10.49 21.09
N PRO A 136 0.47 -10.84 22.19
CA PRO A 136 1.87 -11.27 22.13
C PRO A 136 2.13 -12.44 21.17
N GLU A 137 1.20 -13.41 21.07
CA GLU A 137 1.32 -14.52 20.12
C GLU A 137 1.25 -14.07 18.67
N SER A 138 0.35 -13.13 18.34
CA SER A 138 0.26 -12.54 17.00
C SER A 138 1.54 -11.78 16.64
N VAL A 139 2.12 -11.04 17.59
CA VAL A 139 3.40 -10.32 17.41
C VAL A 139 4.55 -11.29 17.18
N GLN A 140 4.64 -12.37 17.96
CA GLN A 140 5.67 -13.41 17.77
C GLN A 140 5.51 -14.15 16.44
N PHE A 141 4.27 -14.43 16.04
CA PHE A 141 3.98 -14.98 14.72
C PHE A 141 4.48 -14.05 13.61
N THR A 142 4.23 -12.74 13.73
CA THR A 142 4.71 -11.73 12.78
C THR A 142 6.25 -11.71 12.69
N LEU A 143 6.97 -11.76 13.82
CA LEU A 143 8.45 -11.84 13.81
C LEU A 143 8.95 -13.11 13.12
N SER A 144 8.33 -14.26 13.41
CA SER A 144 8.67 -15.53 12.76
C SER A 144 8.40 -15.50 11.26
N LEU A 145 7.30 -14.88 10.84
CA LEU A 145 6.96 -14.71 9.43
C LEU A 145 8.01 -13.86 8.69
N LEU A 146 8.41 -12.73 9.26
CA LEU A 146 9.46 -11.87 8.70
C LEU A 146 10.80 -12.60 8.60
N GLU A 147 11.17 -13.38 9.62
CA GLU A 147 12.39 -14.20 9.59
C GLU A 147 12.34 -15.24 8.46
N ARG A 148 11.20 -15.90 8.24
CA ARG A 148 11.01 -16.88 7.14
C ARG A 148 11.06 -16.23 5.75
N LEU A 149 10.49 -15.05 5.59
CA LEU A 149 10.57 -14.28 4.33
C LEU A 149 12.03 -13.87 4.05
N ALA A 150 12.74 -13.39 5.07
CA ALA A 150 14.15 -13.02 4.99
C ALA A 150 15.04 -14.23 4.67
N GLU A 151 14.81 -15.39 5.30
CA GLU A 151 15.50 -16.64 5.01
C GLU A 151 15.31 -17.08 3.56
N ARG A 152 14.07 -17.02 3.05
CA ARG A 152 13.74 -17.46 1.69
C ARG A 152 14.30 -16.54 0.60
N TYR A 153 14.16 -15.22 0.77
CA TYR A 153 14.41 -14.26 -0.31
C TYR A 153 15.66 -13.39 -0.09
N GLY A 154 16.24 -13.37 1.12
CA GLY A 154 17.31 -12.45 1.51
C GLY A 154 18.53 -12.42 0.59
N LYS A 155 18.81 -13.53 -0.11
CA LYS A 155 19.96 -13.66 -1.02
C LYS A 155 19.59 -13.56 -2.50
N ARG A 156 18.31 -13.35 -2.83
CA ARG A 156 17.86 -13.23 -4.22
C ARG A 156 18.39 -11.95 -4.85
N LYS A 157 18.75 -12.02 -6.14
CA LYS A 157 19.19 -10.85 -6.91
C LYS A 157 18.06 -9.83 -7.01
N GLY A 158 16.84 -10.32 -7.25
CA GLY A 158 15.65 -9.48 -7.37
C GLY A 158 15.18 -8.81 -6.08
N LEU A 159 15.75 -9.13 -4.90
CA LEU A 159 15.32 -8.49 -3.66
C LEU A 159 15.96 -7.10 -3.52
N TYR A 160 15.12 -6.06 -3.39
CA TYR A 160 15.53 -4.75 -2.86
C TYR A 160 15.58 -4.80 -1.33
N GLY A 161 14.48 -5.22 -0.71
CA GLY A 161 14.34 -5.26 0.74
C GLY A 161 13.01 -5.84 1.21
N ILE A 162 12.83 -5.85 2.52
CA ILE A 162 11.58 -6.28 3.18
C ILE A 162 11.10 -5.14 4.08
N GLN A 163 9.84 -4.73 3.89
CA GLN A 163 9.12 -3.82 4.76
C GLN A 163 8.50 -4.59 5.91
N ILE A 164 8.84 -4.16 7.12
CA ILE A 164 8.50 -4.85 8.37
C ILE A 164 7.00 -4.95 8.57
N LEU A 165 6.28 -3.85 8.34
CA LEU A 165 4.84 -3.76 8.54
C LEU A 165 4.30 -2.54 7.80
N ASN A 166 3.22 -2.74 7.05
CA ASN A 166 2.47 -1.66 6.41
C ASN A 166 1.61 -0.90 7.41
N GLU A 167 1.61 0.43 7.33
CA GLU A 167 0.61 1.31 7.96
C GLU A 167 0.18 0.99 9.42
N PRO A 168 1.08 0.71 10.37
CA PRO A 168 0.69 0.57 11.78
C PRO A 168 0.09 1.89 12.29
N ILE A 169 -1.20 1.88 12.63
CA ILE A 169 -1.92 3.10 12.94
C ILE A 169 -1.55 3.63 14.33
N THR A 170 -1.10 4.87 14.40
CA THR A 170 -0.81 5.58 15.65
C THR A 170 -1.99 6.44 16.09
N GLU A 171 -1.95 6.98 17.31
CA GLU A 171 -3.05 7.72 17.94
C GLU A 171 -3.63 8.82 17.05
N LYS A 172 -2.77 9.63 16.43
CA LYS A 172 -3.20 10.75 15.57
C LYS A 172 -4.09 10.31 14.41
N MET A 173 -3.74 9.22 13.75
CA MET A 173 -4.47 8.74 12.57
C MET A 173 -5.71 7.93 12.95
N TRP A 174 -5.67 7.22 14.07
CA TRP A 174 -6.82 6.51 14.60
C TRP A 174 -8.00 7.47 14.81
N ASP A 175 -7.74 8.63 15.40
CA ASP A 175 -8.76 9.65 15.64
C ASP A 175 -9.17 10.37 14.35
N LEU A 176 -8.22 10.72 13.49
CA LEU A 176 -8.50 11.44 12.24
C LEU A 176 -9.43 10.66 11.30
N PHE A 177 -9.25 9.34 11.21
CA PHE A 177 -10.01 8.50 10.30
C PHE A 177 -11.29 7.92 10.89
N ASP A 178 -11.53 8.12 12.18
CA ASP A 178 -12.69 7.58 12.90
C ASP A 178 -12.94 6.10 12.56
N ILE A 179 -11.88 5.29 12.76
CA ILE A 179 -11.75 3.93 12.22
C ILE A 179 -13.00 3.09 12.46
N GLN A 180 -13.55 3.13 13.67
CA GLN A 180 -14.66 2.27 14.05
C GLN A 180 -15.98 2.63 13.34
N ASN A 181 -16.15 3.89 12.93
CA ASN A 181 -17.33 4.32 12.18
C ASN A 181 -17.11 4.19 10.67
N ARG A 182 -15.90 4.47 10.18
CA ARG A 182 -15.56 4.38 8.75
C ARG A 182 -15.46 2.94 8.27
N TYR A 183 -14.85 2.06 9.07
CA TYR A 183 -14.66 0.63 8.78
C TYR A 183 -15.37 -0.18 9.86
N LYS A 184 -16.67 -0.40 9.67
CA LYS A 184 -17.49 -1.08 10.67
C LYS A 184 -17.07 -2.55 10.81
N PRO A 185 -16.80 -3.04 12.04
CA PRO A 185 -16.50 -4.44 12.23
C PRO A 185 -17.76 -5.29 12.06
N VAL A 186 -17.63 -6.43 11.39
CA VAL A 186 -18.71 -7.43 11.31
C VAL A 186 -18.97 -8.09 12.67
N ASP A 187 -17.91 -8.29 13.48
CA ASP A 187 -17.99 -8.81 14.85
C ASP A 187 -17.57 -7.72 15.86
N GLU A 188 -18.56 -7.12 16.52
CA GLU A 188 -18.36 -6.04 17.49
C GLU A 188 -17.58 -6.51 18.74
N GLU A 189 -17.75 -7.76 19.19
CA GLU A 189 -17.00 -8.30 20.33
C GLU A 189 -15.54 -8.54 19.95
N MET A 190 -15.27 -8.98 18.71
CA MET A 190 -13.91 -9.05 18.18
C MET A 190 -13.25 -7.67 18.09
N ALA A 191 -14.00 -6.62 17.78
CA ALA A 191 -13.48 -5.24 17.75
C ALA A 191 -13.35 -4.58 19.13
N LYS A 192 -14.02 -5.10 20.17
CA LYS A 192 -13.99 -4.51 21.51
C LYS A 192 -12.59 -4.45 22.10
N GLY A 193 -12.10 -3.25 22.40
CA GLY A 193 -10.75 -3.03 22.89
C GLY A 193 -9.69 -2.92 21.79
N SER A 194 -10.08 -2.81 20.53
CA SER A 194 -9.22 -2.27 19.46
C SER A 194 -8.70 -0.88 19.84
N GLY A 195 -7.54 -0.49 19.30
CA GLY A 195 -7.05 0.87 19.45
C GLY A 195 -5.68 1.06 18.79
N PRO A 196 -5.15 2.30 18.82
CA PRO A 196 -3.91 2.65 18.15
C PRO A 196 -2.71 1.92 18.75
N ILE A 197 -1.64 1.86 17.95
CA ILE A 197 -0.34 1.32 18.32
C ILE A 197 0.52 2.47 18.86
N SER A 198 1.03 2.32 20.09
CA SER A 198 1.94 3.32 20.65
C SER A 198 3.28 3.34 19.89
N LEU A 199 3.84 4.53 19.67
CA LEU A 199 5.15 4.69 19.02
C LEU A 199 6.26 3.93 19.77
N LYS A 200 6.18 3.85 21.10
CA LYS A 200 7.12 3.08 21.93
C LYS A 200 7.10 1.59 21.59
N PHE A 201 5.92 1.00 21.51
CA PHE A 201 5.78 -0.40 21.10
C PHE A 201 6.30 -0.61 19.69
N LEU A 202 5.91 0.26 18.76
CA LEU A 202 6.28 0.14 17.36
C LEU A 202 7.80 0.19 17.15
N ARG A 203 8.49 1.13 17.81
CA ARG A 203 9.95 1.23 17.82
C ARG A 203 10.61 -0.05 18.33
N SER A 204 10.10 -0.63 19.42
CA SER A 204 10.62 -1.89 19.96
C SER A 204 10.44 -3.04 18.96
N PHE A 205 9.24 -3.17 18.40
CA PHE A 205 8.94 -4.20 17.42
C PHE A 205 9.81 -4.10 16.17
N TYR A 206 10.04 -2.89 15.66
CA TYR A 206 10.92 -2.67 14.51
C TYR A 206 12.37 -3.09 14.79
N ILE A 207 12.89 -2.84 15.99
CA ILE A 207 14.22 -3.31 16.39
C ILE A 207 14.29 -4.85 16.39
N ASP A 208 13.29 -5.51 16.98
CA ASP A 208 13.23 -6.97 17.02
C ASP A 208 13.11 -7.56 15.61
N ALA A 209 12.24 -6.98 14.77
CA ALA A 209 12.05 -7.36 13.37
C ALA A 209 13.33 -7.20 12.54
N TYR A 210 14.03 -6.07 12.68
CA TYR A 210 15.33 -5.86 12.05
C TYR A 210 16.31 -6.98 12.43
N ARG A 211 16.44 -7.27 13.73
CA ARG A 211 17.40 -8.26 14.24
C ARG A 211 17.10 -9.68 13.75
N VAL A 212 15.83 -10.09 13.65
CA VAL A 212 15.50 -11.43 13.13
C VAL A 212 15.74 -11.52 11.62
N MET A 213 15.37 -10.50 10.84
CA MET A 213 15.58 -10.51 9.38
C MET A 213 17.04 -10.38 8.99
N ARG A 214 17.82 -9.52 9.67
CA ARG A 214 19.22 -9.23 9.33
C ARG A 214 20.14 -10.46 9.46
N LYS A 215 19.75 -11.49 10.21
CA LYS A 215 20.44 -12.80 10.22
C LYS A 215 20.52 -13.46 8.84
N HIS A 216 19.53 -13.20 8.00
CA HIS A 216 19.33 -13.87 6.70
C HIS A 216 19.54 -12.95 5.50
N MET A 217 19.58 -11.64 5.74
CA MET A 217 19.71 -10.61 4.71
C MET A 217 21.10 -9.94 4.75
N PRO A 218 21.91 -10.04 3.68
CA PRO A 218 23.16 -9.30 3.59
C PRO A 218 22.93 -7.78 3.60
N GLU A 219 23.96 -7.01 3.95
CA GLU A 219 23.85 -5.56 4.19
C GLU A 219 23.39 -4.75 2.97
N ASP A 220 23.57 -5.26 1.75
CA ASP A 220 23.08 -4.64 0.52
C ASP A 220 21.54 -4.70 0.39
N LYS A 221 20.86 -5.53 1.19
CA LYS A 221 19.39 -5.60 1.25
C LYS A 221 18.83 -4.67 2.31
N ALA A 222 17.85 -3.88 1.89
CA ALA A 222 17.19 -2.91 2.75
C ALA A 222 16.25 -3.61 3.75
N VAL A 223 16.24 -3.12 4.99
CA VAL A 223 15.12 -3.33 5.91
C VAL A 223 14.32 -2.04 5.92
N VAL A 224 13.07 -2.12 5.49
CA VAL A 224 12.20 -0.96 5.34
C VAL A 224 11.22 -0.90 6.52
N PHE A 225 10.97 0.28 7.07
CA PHE A 225 9.98 0.46 8.12
C PHE A 225 9.04 1.62 7.77
N HIS A 226 7.74 1.42 7.99
CA HIS A 226 6.74 2.47 7.75
C HIS A 226 6.77 3.50 8.90
N ASP A 227 6.53 4.76 8.58
CA ASP A 227 6.59 5.89 9.52
C ASP A 227 5.44 5.94 10.55
N GLY A 228 4.50 5.00 10.50
CA GLY A 228 3.31 5.00 11.37
C GLY A 228 2.47 6.27 11.24
N PHE A 229 2.52 6.92 10.07
CA PHE A 229 1.89 8.19 9.73
C PHE A 229 2.44 9.40 10.50
N ASP A 230 3.66 9.29 11.02
CA ASP A 230 4.38 10.38 11.66
C ASP A 230 5.83 10.40 11.21
N LEU A 231 6.02 10.86 9.98
CA LEU A 231 7.30 10.93 9.26
C LEU A 231 8.44 11.51 10.10
N LYS A 232 8.20 12.60 10.86
CA LYS A 232 9.28 13.31 11.58
C LYS A 232 9.63 12.69 12.93
N SER A 233 8.82 11.77 13.44
CA SER A 233 9.02 11.10 14.73
C SER A 233 10.12 10.03 14.70
N TRP A 234 10.88 9.88 13.61
CA TRP A 234 11.87 8.80 13.47
C TRP A 234 13.32 9.26 13.42
N LYS A 235 13.62 10.57 13.44
CA LYS A 235 14.97 11.13 13.22
C LYS A 235 16.09 10.51 14.07
N ASP A 236 15.76 10.10 15.29
CA ASP A 236 16.68 9.52 16.28
C ASP A 236 16.69 7.98 16.30
N PHE A 237 15.86 7.34 15.47
CA PHE A 237 15.67 5.89 15.49
C PHE A 237 16.77 5.15 14.73
N MET A 238 17.22 3.99 15.24
CA MET A 238 18.17 3.09 14.54
C MET A 238 19.40 3.81 13.94
N ARG A 239 20.04 4.69 14.72
CA ARG A 239 21.20 5.49 14.28
C ARG A 239 22.53 4.84 14.66
N GLU A 240 22.48 3.81 15.49
CA GLU A 240 23.63 3.07 15.99
C GLU A 240 24.27 2.19 14.89
N GLU A 241 25.55 1.85 15.06
CA GLU A 241 26.31 1.11 14.04
C GLU A 241 25.73 -0.27 13.70
N GLU A 242 24.92 -0.89 14.58
CA GLU A 242 24.29 -2.19 14.32
C GLU A 242 23.26 -2.15 13.18
N PHE A 243 22.67 -0.98 12.93
CA PHE A 243 21.60 -0.81 11.95
C PHE A 243 22.18 -0.41 10.59
N LYS A 244 22.15 -1.35 9.65
CA LYS A 244 22.65 -1.22 8.29
C LYS A 244 21.48 -1.20 7.31
N ASN A 245 21.57 -0.30 6.33
CA ASN A 245 20.63 -0.22 5.21
C ASN A 245 19.16 -0.24 5.66
N VAL A 246 18.84 0.68 6.58
CA VAL A 246 17.47 0.90 7.04
C VAL A 246 16.87 2.03 6.22
N VAL A 247 15.68 1.81 5.68
CA VAL A 247 14.97 2.75 4.79
C VAL A 247 13.63 3.10 5.43
N LEU A 248 13.32 4.39 5.46
CA LEU A 248 12.03 4.88 5.96
C LEU A 248 11.04 4.93 4.80
N ASP A 249 9.87 4.35 5.03
CA ASP A 249 8.73 4.41 4.11
C ASP A 249 7.66 5.35 4.65
N THR A 250 7.10 6.18 3.78
CA THR A 250 6.01 7.11 4.06
C THR A 250 4.96 7.06 2.95
N HIS A 251 3.69 7.19 3.32
CA HIS A 251 2.57 7.22 2.38
C HIS A 251 1.98 8.62 2.32
N GLN A 252 1.89 9.20 1.12
CA GLN A 252 1.50 10.60 0.93
C GLN A 252 0.38 10.71 -0.10
N TYR A 253 -0.81 11.09 0.36
CA TYR A 253 -2.01 11.16 -0.47
C TYR A 253 -2.68 12.53 -0.39
N LEU A 254 -3.11 13.07 -1.54
CA LEU A 254 -3.84 14.34 -1.58
C LEU A 254 -5.19 14.26 -0.87
N MET A 255 -5.84 13.10 -0.83
CA MET A 255 -7.08 12.93 -0.05
C MET A 255 -6.86 13.14 1.46
N VAL A 256 -5.65 12.87 1.98
CA VAL A 256 -5.29 13.18 3.38
C VAL A 256 -5.05 14.68 3.54
N ALA A 257 -4.47 15.35 2.53
CA ALA A 257 -4.35 16.80 2.51
C ALA A 257 -5.74 17.47 2.55
N GLU A 258 -6.71 16.98 1.78
CA GLU A 258 -8.09 17.46 1.77
C GLU A 258 -8.77 17.28 3.14
N ALA A 259 -8.60 16.13 3.78
CA ALA A 259 -9.11 15.88 5.13
C ALA A 259 -8.51 16.85 6.17
N ASN A 260 -7.28 17.31 5.94
CA ASN A 260 -6.60 18.32 6.74
C ASN A 260 -6.87 19.77 6.28
N GLY A 261 -7.87 19.99 5.40
CA GLY A 261 -8.34 21.31 5.00
C GLY A 261 -7.66 21.92 3.78
N CYS A 262 -6.89 21.15 3.00
CA CYS A 262 -6.41 21.61 1.70
C CYS A 262 -7.60 21.89 0.77
N GLU A 263 -7.56 23.05 0.09
CA GLU A 263 -8.58 23.40 -0.90
C GLU A 263 -8.52 22.45 -2.10
N LYS A 264 -9.69 22.11 -2.65
CA LYS A 264 -9.85 21.10 -3.69
C LYS A 264 -9.72 21.71 -5.09
N ASN A 265 -8.53 22.20 -5.42
CA ASN A 265 -8.20 22.74 -6.74
C ASN A 265 -6.72 22.54 -7.07
N LEU A 266 -6.37 22.62 -8.37
CA LEU A 266 -5.03 22.32 -8.85
C LEU A 266 -3.93 23.18 -8.20
N GLU A 267 -4.15 24.49 -8.06
CA GLU A 267 -3.15 25.41 -7.48
C GLU A 267 -2.85 25.05 -6.02
N ALA A 268 -3.90 24.80 -5.23
CA ALA A 268 -3.78 24.41 -3.84
C ALA A 268 -3.08 23.05 -3.67
N TYR A 269 -3.39 22.06 -4.51
CA TYR A 269 -2.69 20.76 -4.47
C TYR A 269 -1.20 20.89 -4.79
N VAL A 270 -0.84 21.60 -5.86
CA VAL A 270 0.57 21.79 -6.24
C VAL A 270 1.33 22.51 -5.13
N LYS A 271 0.75 23.56 -4.56
CA LYS A 271 1.33 24.27 -3.42
C LYS A 271 1.49 23.35 -2.21
N TYR A 272 0.48 22.55 -1.88
CA TYR A 272 0.54 21.62 -0.75
C TYR A 272 1.67 20.59 -0.92
N ILE A 273 1.82 20.03 -2.13
CA ILE A 273 2.90 19.09 -2.46
C ILE A 273 4.27 19.74 -2.24
N GLN A 274 4.48 20.95 -2.75
CA GLN A 274 5.75 21.67 -2.65
C GLN A 274 6.07 22.13 -1.22
N GLU A 275 5.05 22.53 -0.45
CA GLU A 275 5.24 23.09 0.88
C GLU A 275 5.28 22.04 1.99
N ASN A 276 4.71 20.86 1.77
CA ASN A 276 4.61 19.80 2.78
C ASN A 276 5.36 18.55 2.31
N PHE A 277 4.87 17.86 1.28
CA PHE A 277 5.45 16.56 0.85
C PHE A 277 6.93 16.69 0.47
N GLU A 278 7.27 17.65 -0.40
CA GLU A 278 8.65 17.86 -0.86
C GLU A 278 9.59 18.22 0.30
N LYS A 279 9.18 19.16 1.16
CA LYS A 279 10.01 19.62 2.29
C LYS A 279 10.20 18.55 3.34
N ASP A 280 9.16 17.78 3.65
CA ASP A 280 9.22 16.75 4.68
C ASP A 280 10.09 15.57 4.22
N VAL A 281 9.97 15.16 2.95
CA VAL A 281 10.86 14.17 2.35
C VAL A 281 12.31 14.68 2.29
N GLU A 282 12.54 15.92 1.83
CA GLU A 282 13.89 16.51 1.79
C GLU A 282 14.52 16.63 3.18
N GLU A 283 13.71 16.93 4.21
CA GLU A 283 14.15 16.99 5.59
C GLU A 283 14.54 15.59 6.11
N MET A 284 13.66 14.60 5.95
CA MET A 284 13.89 13.25 6.48
C MET A 284 14.96 12.47 5.72
N GLN A 285 15.17 12.77 4.43
CA GLN A 285 16.24 12.19 3.61
C GLN A 285 17.64 12.44 4.21
N LYS A 286 17.80 13.48 5.04
CA LYS A 286 19.06 13.78 5.76
C LYS A 286 19.38 12.76 6.86
N TYR A 287 18.36 12.06 7.34
CA TYR A 287 18.48 11.07 8.41
C TYR A 287 18.42 9.67 7.82
N PHE A 288 17.38 9.33 7.07
CA PHE A 288 17.23 8.01 6.43
C PHE A 288 17.16 8.16 4.92
N PRO A 289 17.54 7.14 4.13
CA PRO A 289 16.94 6.98 2.82
C PRO A 289 15.41 6.91 2.99
N VAL A 290 14.68 7.85 2.37
CA VAL A 290 13.21 7.92 2.43
C VAL A 290 12.63 7.50 1.09
N ILE A 291 11.66 6.60 1.09
CA ILE A 291 10.84 6.30 -0.08
C ILE A 291 9.41 6.75 0.19
N CYS A 292 8.73 7.24 -0.85
CA CYS A 292 7.27 7.39 -0.81
C CYS A 292 6.65 6.08 -1.32
N GLY A 293 6.42 5.11 -0.43
CA GLY A 293 5.99 3.75 -0.79
C GLY A 293 4.55 3.67 -1.29
N GLU A 294 3.74 4.67 -0.99
CA GLU A 294 2.43 4.82 -1.59
C GLU A 294 2.05 6.28 -1.82
N TRP A 295 1.61 6.56 -3.04
CA TRP A 295 1.03 7.82 -3.49
C TRP A 295 0.22 7.57 -4.76
N SER A 296 -0.71 8.45 -5.10
CA SER A 296 -1.52 8.34 -6.32
C SER A 296 -1.87 9.71 -6.89
N LEU A 297 -2.55 9.74 -8.04
CA LEU A 297 -3.10 10.97 -8.62
C LEU A 297 -4.51 11.28 -8.11
N PHE A 298 -5.10 10.41 -7.29
CA PHE A 298 -6.46 10.56 -6.81
C PHE A 298 -6.64 11.82 -5.97
N ASN A 299 -7.73 12.53 -6.24
CA ASN A 299 -8.14 13.73 -5.54
C ASN A 299 -9.63 14.00 -5.80
N SER A 300 -10.31 14.63 -4.84
CA SER A 300 -11.75 14.91 -4.93
C SER A 300 -12.10 15.80 -6.13
N TYR A 301 -11.25 16.77 -6.47
CA TYR A 301 -11.48 17.67 -7.62
C TYR A 301 -11.61 16.89 -8.94
N GLY A 302 -10.75 15.88 -9.17
CA GLY A 302 -10.81 15.02 -10.35
C GLY A 302 -12.01 14.08 -10.41
N THR A 303 -12.61 13.76 -9.25
CA THR A 303 -13.87 12.97 -9.18
C THR A 303 -15.12 13.83 -9.39
N GLY A 304 -15.01 15.15 -9.17
CA GLY A 304 -16.12 16.09 -9.18
C GLY A 304 -17.02 16.06 -7.94
N VAL A 305 -16.67 15.29 -6.91
CA VAL A 305 -17.39 15.23 -5.63
C VAL A 305 -16.41 15.34 -4.46
N ASP A 306 -16.87 15.85 -3.32
CA ASP A 306 -16.08 15.82 -2.10
C ASP A 306 -16.09 14.40 -1.52
N THR A 307 -14.97 13.70 -1.65
CA THR A 307 -14.82 12.31 -1.20
C THR A 307 -14.63 12.19 0.31
N LYS A 308 -14.59 13.30 1.06
CA LYS A 308 -14.42 13.30 2.53
C LYS A 308 -13.23 12.46 2.99
N GLY A 309 -12.07 12.68 2.35
CA GLY A 309 -10.84 11.94 2.62
C GLY A 309 -10.83 10.55 2.00
N GLY A 310 -11.25 10.43 0.73
CA GLY A 310 -11.16 9.20 -0.06
C GLY A 310 -12.18 8.12 0.33
N GLN A 311 -13.40 8.51 0.70
CA GLN A 311 -14.53 7.58 0.78
C GLN A 311 -14.99 7.22 -0.62
N SER A 312 -15.12 5.91 -0.87
CA SER A 312 -15.47 5.33 -2.17
C SER A 312 -16.98 5.10 -2.32
N PRO A 313 -17.44 4.65 -3.50
CA PRO A 313 -18.79 4.13 -3.67
C PRO A 313 -19.20 3.09 -2.61
N LEU A 314 -18.26 2.26 -2.13
CA LEU A 314 -18.54 1.29 -1.06
C LEU A 314 -18.88 1.96 0.28
N ASN A 315 -18.48 3.22 0.46
CA ASN A 315 -18.82 4.03 1.62
C ASN A 315 -20.05 4.93 1.38
N GLY A 316 -20.70 4.82 0.21
CA GLY A 316 -21.85 5.63 -0.18
C GLY A 316 -21.51 7.00 -0.74
N VAL A 317 -20.26 7.22 -1.16
CA VAL A 317 -19.84 8.46 -1.84
C VAL A 317 -19.52 8.16 -3.30
N GLU A 318 -20.44 8.56 -4.17
CA GLU A 318 -20.41 8.23 -5.59
C GLU A 318 -20.36 9.51 -6.45
N ALA A 319 -19.51 9.49 -7.47
CA ALA A 319 -19.60 10.46 -8.55
C ALA A 319 -20.73 10.03 -9.50
N ASN A 320 -21.54 10.97 -9.99
CA ASN A 320 -22.68 10.65 -10.87
C ASN A 320 -22.51 11.23 -12.27
N THR A 321 -21.66 12.25 -12.42
CA THR A 321 -21.47 12.97 -13.67
C THR A 321 -20.02 13.37 -13.79
N GLU A 322 -19.45 13.14 -14.97
CA GLU A 322 -18.15 13.67 -15.34
C GLU A 322 -18.22 15.19 -15.47
N ILE A 323 -17.48 15.92 -14.63
CA ILE A 323 -17.50 17.40 -14.65
C ILE A 323 -16.30 18.01 -15.38
N LEU A 324 -15.23 17.24 -15.56
CA LEU A 324 -14.01 17.67 -16.26
C LEU A 324 -13.95 17.04 -17.65
N SER A 325 -13.62 17.84 -18.65
CA SER A 325 -13.28 17.31 -19.98
C SER A 325 -12.02 16.45 -19.93
N SER A 326 -11.80 15.64 -20.97
CA SER A 326 -10.60 14.81 -21.10
C SER A 326 -9.30 15.64 -21.04
N ASP A 327 -9.31 16.84 -21.61
CA ASP A 327 -8.13 17.73 -21.61
C ASP A 327 -7.89 18.34 -20.23
N GLU A 328 -8.95 18.77 -19.53
CA GLU A 328 -8.84 19.27 -18.15
C GLU A 328 -8.35 18.19 -17.18
N LYS A 329 -8.82 16.95 -17.33
CA LYS A 329 -8.30 15.80 -16.54
C LYS A 329 -6.83 15.56 -16.81
N LYS A 330 -6.43 15.57 -18.08
CA LYS A 330 -5.03 15.39 -18.46
C LYS A 330 -4.15 16.50 -17.89
N GLU A 331 -4.60 17.75 -17.94
CA GLU A 331 -3.88 18.88 -17.34
C GLU A 331 -3.75 18.72 -15.82
N LEU A 332 -4.87 18.44 -15.13
CA LEU A 332 -4.92 18.22 -13.67
C LEU A 332 -3.94 17.12 -13.24
N TYR A 333 -4.13 15.91 -13.77
CA TYR A 333 -3.40 14.75 -13.31
C TYR A 333 -1.94 14.78 -13.73
N SER A 334 -1.61 15.23 -14.94
CA SER A 334 -0.20 15.33 -15.36
C SER A 334 0.58 16.41 -14.62
N THR A 335 -0.08 17.50 -14.20
CA THR A 335 0.53 18.54 -13.36
C THR A 335 0.79 18.03 -11.95
N ILE A 336 -0.21 17.37 -11.34
CA ILE A 336 -0.06 16.71 -10.03
C ILE A 336 1.04 15.66 -10.08
N ALA A 337 1.07 14.81 -11.12
CA ALA A 337 2.10 13.79 -11.30
C ALA A 337 3.50 14.39 -11.31
N LYS A 338 3.73 15.45 -12.10
CA LYS A 338 5.03 16.14 -12.16
C LYS A 338 5.41 16.74 -10.81
N ALA A 339 4.47 17.37 -10.10
CA ALA A 339 4.73 17.95 -8.79
C ALA A 339 5.13 16.88 -7.76
N GLN A 340 4.37 15.79 -7.67
CA GLN A 340 4.69 14.68 -6.76
C GLN A 340 6.01 13.99 -7.13
N LEU A 341 6.26 13.71 -8.42
CA LEU A 341 7.53 13.13 -8.88
C LEU A 341 8.74 14.02 -8.54
N ASN A 342 8.59 15.36 -8.61
CA ASN A 342 9.64 16.28 -8.17
C ASN A 342 9.84 16.24 -6.65
N ALA A 343 8.78 16.10 -5.86
CA ALA A 343 8.88 15.89 -4.42
C ALA A 343 9.63 14.58 -4.10
N TRP A 344 9.31 13.49 -4.78
CA TRP A 344 9.95 12.18 -4.56
C TRP A 344 11.42 12.15 -4.97
N LYS A 345 11.85 13.01 -5.91
CA LYS A 345 13.26 13.19 -6.27
C LYS A 345 14.10 13.78 -5.13
N LYS A 346 13.49 14.37 -4.11
CA LYS A 346 14.18 14.78 -2.87
C LYS A 346 14.49 13.61 -1.95
N GLY A 347 13.81 12.48 -2.14
CA GLY A 347 14.04 11.24 -1.41
C GLY A 347 14.90 10.25 -2.19
N SER A 348 14.76 8.98 -1.82
CA SER A 348 15.42 7.82 -2.44
C SER A 348 14.55 7.10 -3.46
N GLY A 349 13.30 7.53 -3.64
CA GLY A 349 12.40 7.03 -4.67
C GLY A 349 10.95 6.91 -4.24
N HIS A 350 10.15 6.18 -5.03
CA HIS A 350 8.72 6.02 -4.79
C HIS A 350 8.14 4.73 -5.36
N PHE A 351 6.96 4.36 -4.88
CA PHE A 351 6.09 3.36 -5.48
C PHE A 351 4.69 3.94 -5.66
N TYR A 352 4.20 3.97 -6.89
CA TYR A 352 2.83 4.43 -7.17
C TYR A 352 1.81 3.40 -6.64
N TRP A 353 0.77 3.86 -5.94
CA TRP A 353 -0.38 3.05 -5.54
C TRP A 353 -1.53 3.31 -6.51
N ASN A 354 -1.87 2.38 -7.40
CA ASN A 354 -1.37 1.02 -7.60
C ASN A 354 -1.13 0.72 -9.10
N TYR A 355 -0.56 -0.43 -9.45
CA TYR A 355 -0.31 -0.80 -10.86
C TYR A 355 -1.58 -0.96 -11.68
N LYS A 356 -2.57 -1.67 -11.12
CA LYS A 356 -3.73 -2.18 -11.87
C LYS A 356 -4.94 -2.29 -10.97
N LEU A 357 -6.08 -1.90 -11.53
CA LEU A 357 -7.43 -2.08 -10.97
C LEU A 357 -8.31 -2.81 -11.99
N LEU A 358 -9.40 -3.39 -11.51
CA LEU A 358 -10.48 -3.95 -12.34
C LEU A 358 -11.79 -3.16 -12.20
N LEU A 359 -11.67 -1.84 -12.05
CA LEU A 359 -12.79 -0.90 -12.07
C LEU A 359 -13.32 -0.66 -13.49
N ASP A 360 -14.65 -0.62 -13.63
CA ASP A 360 -15.36 -0.30 -14.87
C ASP A 360 -16.01 1.09 -14.80
N THR A 361 -15.18 2.13 -14.87
CA THR A 361 -15.64 3.54 -14.79
C THR A 361 -16.50 3.98 -15.96
N VAL A 362 -16.58 3.18 -17.03
CA VAL A 362 -17.41 3.46 -18.22
C VAL A 362 -18.86 3.03 -17.97
N ASN A 363 -19.08 1.87 -17.37
CA ASN A 363 -20.41 1.32 -17.12
C ASN A 363 -20.90 1.54 -15.67
N GLU A 364 -20.00 1.86 -14.74
CA GLU A 364 -20.29 2.14 -13.33
C GLU A 364 -19.87 3.58 -12.98
N PRO A 365 -20.72 4.60 -13.27
CA PRO A 365 -20.35 6.01 -13.11
C PRO A 365 -20.00 6.39 -11.67
N GLY A 366 -20.47 5.63 -10.67
CA GLY A 366 -20.09 5.80 -9.26
C GLY A 366 -18.58 5.88 -9.04
N TRP A 367 -17.80 5.20 -9.88
CA TRP A 367 -16.33 5.14 -9.80
C TRP A 367 -15.59 6.20 -10.63
N ILE A 368 -16.28 7.19 -11.20
CA ILE A 368 -15.61 8.25 -11.97
C ILE A 368 -14.49 8.92 -11.15
N GLY A 369 -13.30 9.02 -11.75
CA GLY A 369 -12.09 9.58 -11.13
C GLY A 369 -11.27 8.59 -10.29
N TRP A 370 -11.84 7.43 -9.91
CA TRP A 370 -11.12 6.39 -9.16
C TRP A 370 -10.15 5.58 -10.03
N ASP A 371 -10.27 5.64 -11.35
CA ASP A 371 -9.30 5.07 -12.27
C ASP A 371 -7.94 5.80 -12.24
N SER A 372 -7.87 6.99 -11.63
CA SER A 372 -6.59 7.68 -11.36
C SER A 372 -5.70 6.93 -10.35
N TRP A 373 -6.22 5.94 -9.64
CA TRP A 373 -5.41 5.02 -8.83
C TRP A 373 -4.75 3.91 -9.67
N ASP A 374 -5.14 3.69 -10.92
CA ASP A 374 -4.56 2.66 -11.81
C ASP A 374 -3.44 3.27 -12.67
N LEU A 375 -2.19 2.97 -12.35
CA LEU A 375 -1.05 3.50 -13.10
C LEU A 375 -1.11 3.13 -14.59
N GLY A 376 -1.52 1.90 -14.92
CA GLY A 376 -1.66 1.45 -16.31
C GLY A 376 -2.64 2.32 -17.09
N LYS A 377 -3.81 2.63 -16.51
CA LYS A 377 -4.78 3.56 -17.10
C LYS A 377 -4.27 4.99 -17.14
N CYS A 378 -3.60 5.47 -16.09
CA CYS A 378 -3.00 6.81 -16.07
C CYS A 378 -1.98 6.99 -17.19
N VAL A 379 -1.15 5.98 -17.47
CA VAL A 379 -0.20 6.02 -18.59
C VAL A 379 -0.94 6.02 -19.93
N ALA A 380 -1.96 5.17 -20.09
CA ALA A 380 -2.75 5.10 -21.32
C ALA A 380 -3.51 6.41 -21.63
N GLN A 381 -3.86 7.19 -20.61
CA GLN A 381 -4.56 8.47 -20.73
C GLN A 381 -3.62 9.70 -20.74
N ASP A 382 -2.30 9.50 -20.77
CA ASP A 382 -1.27 10.54 -20.62
C ASP A 382 -1.39 11.38 -19.34
N TRP A 383 -1.99 10.82 -18.29
CA TRP A 383 -2.08 11.45 -16.96
C TRP A 383 -0.78 11.30 -16.18
N TYR A 384 -0.04 10.22 -16.42
CA TYR A 384 1.26 9.97 -15.82
C TYR A 384 2.39 10.13 -16.86
N PRO A 385 3.44 10.92 -16.57
CA PRO A 385 4.55 11.08 -17.50
C PRO A 385 5.43 9.84 -17.53
N ILE A 386 5.59 9.22 -18.71
CA ILE A 386 6.61 8.20 -18.96
C ILE A 386 7.80 8.81 -19.70
N GLU A 387 9.02 8.53 -19.23
CA GLU A 387 10.23 8.85 -19.98
C GLU A 387 10.32 7.88 -21.16
N LYS A 388 9.90 8.33 -22.35
CA LYS A 388 10.10 7.55 -23.59
C LYS A 388 11.59 7.59 -23.92
N ASN A 389 12.28 6.47 -23.71
CA ASN A 389 13.66 6.26 -24.17
C ASN A 389 13.77 6.36 -25.70
#